data_AF-A0A971X3E9-F1
#
_entry.id   AF-A0A971X3E9-F1
#
_cell.length_a   1.000
_cell.length_b   1.000
_cell.length_c   1.000
_cell.angle_alpha   90.00
_cell.angle_beta   90.00
_cell.angle_gamma   90.00
#
_symmetry.space_group_name_H-M   'P 1'
#
loop_
_entity.id
_entity.type
_entity.pdbx_description
1 polymer ?
#
loop_
_entity_poly.entity_id
_entity_poly.type
_entity_poly.pdbx_seq_one_letter_code
_entity_poly.pdbx_strand_id
1 'polypeptide(L)'
;TASHSRPRVSNDNAMSEAQFKTLKYQPDYPRRFDSYNHAMRWCEDYVQWYNHQHHHSSLAGFTPHQVFSGEYQIYSRQEGPT
;
A
#
# COMPACT_ATOMS: atom_id res chain seq x y z
N THR A 1 -22.34 -2.10 0.90
CA THR A 1 -22.18 -2.89 2.14
C THR A 1 -21.64 -1.97 3.22
N ALA A 2 -22.25 -1.94 4.40
CA ALA A 2 -21.75 -1.13 5.52
C ALA A 2 -20.58 -1.86 6.19
N SER A 3 -19.62 -1.11 6.72
CA SER A 3 -18.54 -1.69 7.52
C SER A 3 -19.11 -2.37 8.77
N HIS A 4 -18.64 -3.57 9.07
CA HIS A 4 -18.98 -4.31 10.31
C HIS A 4 -18.23 -3.78 11.55
N SER A 5 -17.38 -2.75 11.41
CA SER A 5 -16.66 -2.15 12.52
C SER A 5 -17.61 -1.51 13.52
N ARG A 6 -17.32 -1.65 14.81
CA ARG A 6 -18.12 -0.99 15.85
C ARG A 6 -17.96 0.53 15.74
N PRO A 7 -19.04 1.32 15.94
CA PRO A 7 -18.95 2.77 15.90
C PRO A 7 -17.85 3.28 16.84
N ARG A 8 -16.95 4.12 16.31
CA ARG A 8 -15.88 4.80 17.05
C ARG A 8 -14.76 3.89 17.59
N VAL A 9 -14.62 2.67 17.07
CA VAL A 9 -13.50 1.76 17.41
C VAL A 9 -12.54 1.65 16.24
N SER A 10 -11.52 2.50 16.22
CA SER A 10 -10.41 2.53 15.24
C SER A 10 -9.72 1.18 15.09
N ASN A 11 -9.53 0.48 16.21
CA ASN A 11 -8.82 -0.80 16.27
C ASN A 11 -9.51 -1.94 15.49
N ASP A 12 -10.80 -1.82 15.16
CA ASP A 12 -11.51 -2.83 14.36
C ASP A 12 -11.05 -2.80 12.88
N ASN A 13 -10.23 -1.82 12.47
CA ASN A 13 -9.64 -1.73 11.12
C ASN A 13 -8.15 -1.35 11.13
N ALA A 14 -7.37 -1.95 12.04
CA ALA A 14 -5.95 -1.66 12.22
C ALA A 14 -5.14 -1.70 10.91
N MET A 15 -5.48 -2.60 9.98
CA MET A 15 -4.79 -2.70 8.69
C MET A 15 -5.01 -1.47 7.80
N SER A 16 -6.26 -1.01 7.65
CA SER A 16 -6.51 0.19 6.84
C SER A 16 -5.96 1.44 7.52
N GLU A 17 -5.98 1.53 8.85
CA GLU A 17 -5.39 2.66 9.56
C GLU A 17 -3.88 2.74 9.36
N ALA A 18 -3.18 1.61 9.44
CA ALA A 18 -1.76 1.53 9.12
C ALA A 18 -1.50 1.94 7.67
N GLN A 19 -2.33 1.49 6.72
CA GLN A 19 -2.22 1.88 5.32
C GLN A 19 -2.40 3.39 5.11
N PHE A 20 -3.44 3.99 5.71
CA PHE A 20 -3.66 5.44 5.63
C PHE A 20 -2.54 6.24 6.28
N LYS A 21 -1.95 5.72 7.35
CA LYS A 21 -0.75 6.30 7.94
C LYS A 21 0.36 6.31 6.89
N THR A 22 0.75 5.14 6.37
CA THR A 22 1.81 5.02 5.35
C THR A 22 1.60 5.96 4.17
N LEU A 23 0.38 6.02 3.63
CA LEU A 23 0.01 6.91 2.53
C LEU A 23 0.30 8.39 2.85
N LYS A 24 -0.02 8.85 4.05
CA LYS A 24 0.21 10.25 4.48
C LYS A 24 1.67 10.59 4.74
N TYR A 25 2.52 9.59 4.96
CA TYR A 25 3.97 9.78 5.15
C TYR A 25 4.74 9.86 3.83
N GLN A 26 4.08 9.62 2.69
CA GLN A 26 4.73 9.71 1.39
C GLN A 26 5.22 11.15 1.15
N PRO A 27 6.46 11.36 0.65
CA PRO A 27 7.02 12.70 0.47
C PRO A 27 6.20 13.64 -0.42
N ASP A 28 5.48 13.09 -1.40
CA ASP A 28 4.63 13.84 -2.33
C ASP A 28 3.17 13.99 -1.87
N TYR A 29 2.83 13.53 -0.66
CA TYR A 29 1.47 13.67 -0.13
C TYR A 29 1.11 15.16 0.02
N PRO A 30 0.04 15.65 -0.65
CA PRO A 30 -0.18 17.09 -0.80
C PRO A 30 -0.70 17.76 0.49
N ARG A 31 -0.99 17.01 1.56
CA ARG A 31 -1.65 17.42 2.82
C ARG A 31 -3.07 17.97 2.67
N ARG A 32 -3.37 18.65 1.57
CA ARG A 32 -4.69 19.13 1.15
C ARG A 32 -4.83 18.92 -0.35
N PHE A 33 -5.99 18.43 -0.77
CA PHE A 33 -6.32 18.28 -2.19
C PHE A 33 -7.13 19.48 -2.67
N ASP A 34 -6.85 19.95 -3.89
CA ASP A 34 -7.55 21.11 -4.47
C ASP A 34 -8.95 20.77 -5.00
N SER A 35 -9.16 19.51 -5.35
CA SER A 35 -10.45 19.01 -5.85
C SER A 35 -10.55 17.50 -5.67
N TYR A 36 -11.76 16.97 -5.83
CA TYR A 36 -12.00 15.53 -5.88
C TYR A 36 -11.17 14.85 -6.98
N ASN A 37 -11.08 15.47 -8.17
CA ASN A 37 -10.30 14.93 -9.27
C ASN A 37 -8.79 14.90 -8.99
N HIS A 38 -8.27 15.91 -8.28
CA HIS A 38 -6.88 15.90 -7.83
C HIS A 38 -6.66 14.75 -6.84
N ALA A 39 -7.55 14.58 -5.86
CA ALA A 39 -7.47 13.47 -4.90
C ALA A 39 -7.52 12.10 -5.57
N MET A 40 -8.43 11.88 -6.52
CA MET A 40 -8.56 10.62 -7.26
C MET A 40 -7.28 10.28 -8.01
N ARG A 41 -6.75 11.22 -8.80
CA ARG A 41 -5.51 11.00 -9.58
C ARG A 41 -4.34 10.67 -8.67
N TRP A 42 -4.14 11.46 -7.61
CA TRP A 42 -3.06 11.22 -6.65
C TRP A 42 -3.19 9.84 -5.99
N CYS A 43 -4.40 9.43 -5.60
CA CYS A 43 -4.65 8.11 -5.01
C CYS A 43 -4.39 6.98 -6.01
N GLU A 44 -4.79 7.12 -7.27
CA GLU A 44 -4.53 6.14 -8.33
C GLU A 44 -3.03 5.97 -8.55
N ASP A 45 -2.30 7.08 -8.71
CA ASP A 45 -0.85 7.08 -8.89
C ASP A 45 -0.14 6.44 -7.69
N TYR A 46 -0.54 6.82 -6.47
CA TYR A 46 0.00 6.26 -5.23
C TYR A 46 -0.23 4.74 -5.14
N VAL A 47 -1.46 4.26 -5.40
CA VAL A 47 -1.79 2.83 -5.31
C VAL A 47 -1.02 2.03 -6.36
N GLN A 48 -0.90 2.56 -7.58
CA GLN A 48 -0.14 1.93 -8.64
C GLN A 48 1.33 1.80 -8.26
N TRP A 49 1.95 2.88 -7.78
CA TRP A 49 3.33 2.88 -7.33
C TRP A 49 3.54 1.95 -6.13
N TYR A 50 2.69 2.04 -5.11
CA TYR A 50 2.80 1.24 -3.88
C TYR A 50 2.75 -0.25 -4.17
N ASN A 51 1.84 -0.70 -5.04
CA ASN A 51 1.67 -2.11 -5.32
C ASN A 51 2.73 -2.68 -6.27
N HIS A 52 3.20 -1.90 -7.24
CA HIS A 52 4.00 -2.44 -8.35
C HIS A 52 5.46 -1.97 -8.39
N GLN A 53 5.81 -0.90 -7.68
CA GLN A 53 7.15 -0.28 -7.76
C GLN A 53 7.80 -0.13 -6.39
N HIS A 54 7.01 0.02 -5.33
CA HIS A 54 7.54 0.19 -3.98
C HIS A 54 7.95 -1.16 -3.37
N HIS A 55 9.26 -1.36 -3.19
CA HIS A 55 9.80 -2.54 -2.52
C HIS A 55 9.77 -2.38 -1.01
N HIS A 56 9.25 -3.38 -0.30
CA HIS A 56 9.08 -3.33 1.16
C HIS A 56 10.10 -4.23 1.86
N SER A 57 10.82 -3.67 2.83
CA SER A 57 11.77 -4.43 3.66
C SER A 57 11.09 -5.56 4.45
N SER A 58 9.86 -5.34 4.93
CA SER A 58 9.04 -6.36 5.60
C SER A 58 8.58 -7.49 4.67
N LEU A 59 8.69 -7.29 3.35
CA LEU A 59 8.40 -8.29 2.32
C LEU A 59 9.70 -8.83 1.69
N ALA A 60 10.80 -8.87 2.46
CA ALA A 60 12.11 -9.29 1.96
C ALA A 60 12.59 -8.51 0.71
N GLY A 61 12.15 -7.26 0.59
CA GLY A 61 12.46 -6.42 -0.57
C GLY A 61 11.62 -6.70 -1.80
N PHE A 62 10.51 -7.44 -1.72
CA PHE A 62 9.54 -7.57 -2.82
C PHE A 62 8.47 -6.47 -2.80
N THR A 63 7.84 -6.25 -3.95
CA THR A 63 6.64 -5.39 -4.04
C THR A 63 5.41 -6.14 -3.53
N PRO A 64 4.34 -5.44 -3.09
CA PRO A 64 3.10 -6.09 -2.66
C PRO A 64 2.50 -6.96 -3.76
N HIS A 65 2.57 -6.52 -5.03
CA HIS A 65 2.08 -7.31 -6.16
C HIS A 65 2.85 -8.61 -6.34
N GLN A 66 4.19 -8.59 -6.24
CA GLN A 66 5.02 -9.80 -6.37
C GLN A 66 4.71 -10.83 -5.29
N VAL A 67 4.42 -10.39 -4.06
CA VAL A 67 4.01 -11.28 -2.97
C VAL A 67 2.61 -11.82 -3.21
N PHE A 68 1.66 -10.95 -3.56
CA PHE A 68 0.26 -11.32 -3.79
C PHE A 68 0.07 -12.30 -4.96
N SER A 69 0.78 -12.08 -6.06
CA SER A 69 0.73 -12.94 -7.26
C SER A 69 1.52 -14.23 -7.12
N GLY A 70 2.41 -14.33 -6.12
CA GLY A 70 3.33 -15.46 -5.96
C GLY A 70 4.60 -15.38 -6.82
N GLU A 71 4.78 -14.33 -7.62
CA GLU A 71 5.98 -14.12 -8.45
C GLU A 71 7.28 -14.13 -7.64
N TYR A 72 7.25 -13.69 -6.37
CA TYR A 72 8.42 -13.72 -5.48
C TYR A 72 9.06 -15.10 -5.37
N GLN A 73 8.28 -16.19 -5.53
CA GLN A 73 8.78 -17.56 -5.47
C GLN A 73 9.58 -17.97 -6.71
N ILE A 74 9.36 -17.26 -7.83
CA ILE A 74 10.13 -17.45 -9.07
C ILE A 74 11.47 -16.73 -8.89
N TYR A 75 11.43 -15.46 -8.46
CA TYR A 75 12.63 -14.66 -8.21
C TYR A 75 13.55 -15.29 -7.15
N SER A 76 12.99 -15.77 -6.03
CA SER A 76 13.78 -16.42 -4.96
C SER A 76 14.38 -17.78 -5.36
N ARG A 77 13.90 -18.39 -6.46
CA ARG A 77 14.48 -19.61 -7.03
C ARG A 77 15.54 -19.32 -8.09
N GLN A 78 15.52 -18.14 -8.69
CA GLN A 78 16.49 -17.71 -9.71
C GLN A 78 17.74 -17.09 -9.08
N GLU A 79 17.56 -16.33 -8.00
CA GLU A 79 18.65 -15.83 -7.17
C GLU A 79 19.00 -16.91 -6.11
N GLY A 80 19.98 -17.77 -6.42
CA GLY A 80 20.60 -18.63 -5.39
C GLY A 80 21.10 -17.78 -4.21
N PRO A 81 21.19 -18.33 -2.98
CA PRO A 81 21.36 -17.52 -1.78
C PRO A 81 22.63 -16.67 -1.88
N THR A 82 22.44 -15.34 -1.87
CA THR A 82 23.50 -14.37 -1.55
C THR A 82 24.00 -14.54 -0.13
#